data_AF-A0A2G1YK72-F1
#
_entry.id   AF-A0A2G1YK72-F1
#
_cell.length_a   1.000
_cell.length_b   1.000
_cell.length_c   1.000
_cell.angle_alpha   90.00
_cell.angle_beta   90.00
_cell.angle_gamma   90.00
#
_symmetry.space_group_name_H-M   'P 1'
#
loop_
_entity.id
_entity.type
_entity.pdbx_description
1 polymer ?
#
loop_
_entity_poly.entity_id
_entity_poly.type
_entity_poly.pdbx_seq_one_letter_code
_entity_poly.pdbx_strand_id
1 'polypeptide(L)'
;MTLAPLHPDAPDLDPGQMLSQGQTQFFIPATASLAERRPRTLKHDDSFAVFDHSGDAIAGPGSPEGLYHRDTRHLSHLYLTVNGLRPILLSSAVRDDNMILTCDLTNPD
;
A
#
# COMPACT_ATOMS: atom_id res chain seq x y z
N MET A 1 -50.12 17.48 59.88
CA MET A 1 -51.01 17.36 58.71
C MET A 1 -50.54 18.33 57.64
N THR A 2 -49.88 17.82 56.60
CA THR A 2 -49.78 18.46 55.27
C THR A 2 -49.56 17.33 54.25
N LEU A 3 -50.46 17.23 53.26
CA LEU A 3 -50.32 16.36 52.09
C LEU A 3 -49.40 17.04 51.06
N ALA A 4 -48.56 16.27 50.37
CA ALA A 4 -48.05 16.62 49.04
C ALA A 4 -47.83 15.32 48.21
N PRO A 5 -47.97 15.37 46.88
CA PRO A 5 -48.45 14.27 46.04
C PRO A 5 -47.35 13.37 45.45
N LEU A 6 -47.76 12.20 44.96
CA LEU A 6 -46.99 11.30 44.10
C LEU A 6 -46.54 12.03 42.82
N HIS A 7 -45.24 12.08 42.56
CA HIS A 7 -44.67 12.36 41.25
C HIS A 7 -44.07 11.06 40.72
N PRO A 8 -44.60 10.47 39.63
CA PRO A 8 -43.87 9.48 38.86
C PRO A 8 -42.97 10.25 37.89
N ASP A 9 -41.66 9.99 37.92
CA ASP A 9 -40.79 10.15 36.75
C ASP A 9 -39.47 9.47 37.09
N ALA A 10 -39.38 8.21 36.67
CA ALA A 10 -38.11 7.53 36.55
C ALA A 10 -37.30 8.25 35.45
N PRO A 11 -35.99 8.46 35.62
CA PRO A 11 -35.16 8.72 34.46
C PRO A 11 -35.12 7.42 33.63
N ASP A 12 -35.77 7.44 32.48
CA ASP A 12 -35.62 6.41 31.45
C ASP A 12 -34.14 6.31 31.09
N LEU A 13 -33.51 5.22 31.54
CA LEU A 13 -32.18 4.84 31.10
C LEU A 13 -32.32 4.31 29.68
N ASP A 14 -32.09 5.17 28.68
CA ASP A 14 -32.06 4.80 27.28
C ASP A 14 -31.06 3.64 27.04
N PRO A 15 -31.53 2.43 26.68
CA PRO A 15 -30.65 1.29 26.39
C PRO A 15 -29.73 1.55 25.19
N GLY A 16 -30.05 2.56 24.37
CA GLY A 16 -29.31 2.95 23.18
C GLY A 16 -27.95 3.60 23.46
N GLN A 17 -27.69 4.10 24.68
CA GLN A 17 -26.40 4.73 25.03
C GLN A 17 -25.29 3.74 25.39
N MET A 18 -25.58 2.44 25.55
CA MET A 18 -24.56 1.43 25.90
C MET A 18 -23.83 0.82 24.69
N LEU A 19 -24.27 1.04 23.45
CA LEU A 19 -23.69 0.38 22.26
C LEU A 19 -22.56 1.17 21.58
N SER A 20 -22.14 2.32 22.12
CA SER A 20 -21.05 3.13 21.52
C SER A 20 -19.64 2.75 21.99
N GLN A 21 -19.46 1.65 22.73
CA GLN A 21 -18.14 1.21 23.21
C GLN A 21 -17.62 0.03 22.40
N GLY A 22 -17.19 0.34 21.18
CA GLY A 22 -16.58 -0.64 20.29
C GLY A 22 -16.12 -0.03 18.99
N GLN A 23 -15.57 1.19 19.01
CA GLN A 23 -14.83 1.66 17.84
C GLN A 23 -13.57 0.81 17.71
N THR A 24 -13.66 -0.26 16.93
CA THR A 24 -12.50 -1.05 16.54
C THR A 24 -11.54 -0.11 15.82
N GLN A 25 -10.48 0.28 16.52
CA GLN A 25 -9.45 1.14 15.97
C GLN A 25 -8.65 0.31 14.95
N PHE A 26 -9.00 0.44 13.67
CA PHE A 26 -8.24 -0.18 12.60
C PHE A 26 -6.93 0.61 12.45
N PHE A 27 -5.81 0.00 12.88
CA PHE A 27 -4.50 0.47 12.49
C PHE A 27 -4.33 0.19 10.99
N ILE A 28 -4.51 1.23 10.17
CA ILE A 28 -4.07 1.20 8.78
C ILE A 28 -2.61 1.61 8.81
N PRO A 29 -1.64 0.68 8.67
CA PRO A 29 -0.26 1.08 8.52
C PRO A 29 -0.18 2.02 7.31
N ALA A 30 0.35 3.23 7.53
CA ALA A 30 0.80 4.08 6.45
C ALA A 30 1.99 3.37 5.79
N THR A 31 1.70 2.45 4.86
CA THR A 31 2.69 1.97 3.92
C THR A 31 3.18 3.19 3.14
N ALA A 32 4.51 3.30 2.95
CA ALA A 32 5.09 4.43 2.22
C ALA A 32 4.32 4.63 0.91
N SER A 33 3.85 5.85 0.65
CA SER A 33 2.99 6.13 -0.50
C SER A 33 3.68 5.65 -1.78
N LEU A 34 3.03 4.80 -2.59
CA LEU A 34 3.60 4.39 -3.88
C LEU A 34 3.95 5.61 -4.76
N ALA A 35 3.19 6.70 -4.62
CA ALA A 35 3.48 7.98 -5.28
C ALA A 35 4.83 8.60 -4.87
N GLU A 36 5.26 8.44 -3.61
CA GLU A 36 6.56 8.93 -3.12
C GLU A 36 7.72 8.13 -3.72
N ARG A 37 7.50 6.83 -3.98
CA ARG A 37 8.49 5.93 -4.58
C ARG A 37 8.71 6.15 -6.08
N ARG A 38 7.85 6.91 -6.76
CA ARG A 38 7.86 7.14 -8.22
C ARG A 38 8.18 5.85 -9.00
N PRO A 39 7.32 4.83 -8.93
CA PRO A 39 7.55 3.55 -9.59
C PRO A 39 7.71 3.71 -11.10
N ARG A 40 8.36 2.72 -11.71
CA ARG A 40 8.43 2.55 -13.17
C ARG A 40 7.36 1.54 -13.56
N THR A 41 6.33 2.00 -14.23
CA THR A 41 5.20 1.16 -14.64
C THR A 41 5.28 0.89 -16.13
N LEU A 42 5.16 -0.37 -16.52
CA LEU A 42 4.96 -0.79 -17.92
C LEU A 42 3.54 -1.34 -18.05
N LYS A 43 2.89 -1.13 -19.20
CA LYS A 43 1.54 -1.67 -19.47
C LYS A 43 1.41 -2.07 -20.93
N HIS A 44 0.96 -3.30 -21.16
CA HIS A 44 0.64 -3.85 -22.47
C HIS A 44 -0.53 -4.83 -22.36
N ASP A 45 -1.63 -4.58 -23.07
CA ASP A 45 -2.87 -5.37 -23.02
C ASP A 45 -3.34 -5.65 -21.58
N ASP A 46 -3.54 -6.93 -21.25
CA ASP A 46 -3.94 -7.45 -19.93
C ASP A 46 -2.77 -7.52 -18.93
N SER A 47 -1.57 -7.09 -19.32
CA SER A 47 -0.36 -7.13 -18.50
C SER A 47 0.08 -5.75 -18.06
N PHE A 48 0.54 -5.66 -16.82
CA PHE A 48 1.27 -4.50 -16.34
C PHE A 48 2.36 -4.91 -15.36
N ALA A 49 3.43 -4.13 -15.30
CA ALA A 49 4.52 -4.34 -14.37
C ALA A 49 4.79 -3.07 -13.58
N VAL A 50 5.14 -3.22 -12.30
CA VAL A 50 5.51 -2.14 -11.39
C VAL A 50 6.87 -2.47 -10.83
N PHE A 51 7.85 -1.60 -11.11
CA PHE A 51 9.21 -1.69 -10.59
C PHE A 51 9.56 -0.44 -9.80
N ASP A 52 10.60 -0.52 -8.98
CA ASP A 52 11.23 0.67 -8.43
C ASP A 52 12.08 1.41 -9.47
N HIS A 53 12.76 2.48 -9.06
CA HIS A 53 13.55 3.31 -9.98
C HIS A 53 14.75 2.60 -10.62
N SER A 54 15.24 1.51 -10.01
CA SER A 54 16.37 0.71 -10.50
C SER A 54 15.92 -0.50 -11.32
N GLY A 55 14.61 -0.67 -11.52
CA GLY A 55 14.06 -1.79 -12.26
C GLY A 55 13.85 -3.05 -11.41
N ASP A 56 14.01 -2.95 -10.09
CA ASP A 56 13.78 -4.08 -9.19
C ASP A 56 12.30 -4.19 -8.81
N ALA A 57 11.85 -5.42 -8.56
CA ALA A 57 10.60 -5.73 -7.88
C ALA A 57 10.91 -6.33 -6.50
N ILE A 58 10.77 -5.57 -5.43
CA ILE A 58 11.13 -6.02 -4.08
C ILE A 58 9.90 -6.55 -3.35
N ALA A 59 9.79 -7.88 -3.25
CA ALA A 59 8.76 -8.52 -2.44
C ALA A 59 8.73 -8.02 -0.98
N GLY A 60 7.54 -7.97 -0.41
CA GLY A 60 7.30 -7.67 0.99
C GLY A 60 5.80 -7.53 1.30
N PRO A 61 5.39 -7.51 2.58
CA PRO A 61 4.01 -7.25 2.95
C PRO A 61 3.53 -5.94 2.34
N GLY A 62 2.47 -5.99 1.53
CA GLY A 62 1.91 -4.81 0.86
C GLY A 62 2.75 -4.24 -0.28
N SER A 63 3.86 -4.87 -0.68
CA SER A 63 4.63 -4.46 -1.86
C SER A 63 3.76 -4.55 -3.11
N PRO A 64 3.57 -3.46 -3.88
CA PRO A 64 2.87 -3.50 -5.15
C PRO A 64 3.76 -3.94 -6.31
N GLU A 65 5.08 -3.96 -6.13
CA GLU A 65 6.04 -4.28 -7.19
C GLU A 65 5.87 -5.73 -7.71
N GLY A 66 6.02 -5.90 -9.02
CA GLY A 66 5.83 -7.18 -9.69
C GLY A 66 5.27 -7.07 -11.10
N LEU A 67 5.13 -8.22 -11.76
CA LEU A 67 4.46 -8.39 -13.05
C LEU A 67 3.08 -9.02 -12.83
N TYR A 68 2.07 -8.43 -13.44
CA TYR A 68 0.68 -8.86 -13.36
C TYR A 68 0.17 -9.17 -14.76
N HIS A 69 -0.69 -10.18 -14.85
CA HIS A 69 -1.44 -10.50 -16.05
C HIS A 69 -2.82 -10.99 -15.63
N ARG A 70 -3.89 -10.36 -16.17
CA ARG A 70 -5.28 -10.64 -15.79
C ARG A 70 -5.46 -10.64 -14.26
N ASP A 71 -5.05 -9.54 -13.64
CA ASP A 71 -5.14 -9.26 -12.20
C ASP A 71 -4.40 -10.24 -11.28
N THR A 72 -3.61 -11.15 -11.83
CA THR A 72 -2.81 -12.12 -11.07
C THR A 72 -1.35 -11.70 -11.10
N ARG A 73 -0.71 -11.60 -9.93
CA ARG A 73 0.73 -11.35 -9.84
C ARG A 73 1.52 -12.62 -10.20
N HIS A 74 2.21 -12.59 -11.34
CA HIS A 74 3.05 -13.69 -11.82
C HIS A 74 4.52 -13.58 -11.39
N LEU A 75 5.01 -12.35 -11.15
CA LEU A 75 6.34 -12.09 -10.60
C LEU A 75 6.20 -11.20 -9.37
N SER A 76 6.73 -11.63 -8.24
CA SER A 76 6.67 -10.89 -6.98
C SER A 76 8.03 -10.41 -6.48
N HIS A 77 9.12 -10.99 -6.99
CA HIS A 77 10.47 -10.60 -6.62
C HIS A 77 11.41 -10.68 -7.83
N LEU A 78 12.10 -9.58 -8.10
CA LEU A 78 13.22 -9.47 -9.03
C LEU A 78 14.19 -8.48 -8.42
N TYR A 79 15.38 -8.94 -8.08
CA TYR A 79 16.38 -8.10 -7.42
C TYR A 79 17.76 -8.37 -8.01
N LEU A 80 18.31 -7.38 -8.70
CA LEU A 80 19.62 -7.49 -9.31
C LEU A 80 20.71 -7.16 -8.29
N THR A 81 21.71 -8.04 -8.20
CA THR A 81 22.92 -7.82 -7.41
C THR A 81 24.17 -8.13 -8.20
N VAL A 82 25.27 -7.46 -7.87
CA VAL A 82 26.62 -7.76 -8.34
C VAL A 82 27.46 -8.01 -7.10
N ASN A 83 28.03 -9.22 -6.97
CA ASN A 83 28.73 -9.66 -5.76
C ASN A 83 27.88 -9.52 -4.48
N GLY A 84 26.57 -9.75 -4.58
CA GLY A 84 25.63 -9.62 -3.45
C GLY A 84 25.29 -8.19 -3.06
N LEU A 85 25.86 -7.19 -3.73
CA LEU A 85 25.60 -5.78 -3.50
C LEU A 85 24.67 -5.22 -4.58
N ARG A 86 23.85 -4.23 -4.20
CA ARG A 86 22.94 -3.57 -5.12
C ARG A 86 23.71 -2.60 -6.03
N PRO A 87 23.59 -2.68 -7.35
CA PRO A 87 24.17 -1.70 -8.26
C PRO A 87 23.69 -0.27 -7.99
N ILE A 88 24.53 0.71 -8.29
CA ILE A 88 24.20 2.13 -8.14
C ILE A 88 23.46 2.60 -9.41
N LEU A 89 22.30 3.23 -9.24
CA LEU A 89 21.51 3.77 -10.35
C LEU A 89 22.14 5.05 -10.91
N LEU A 90 22.45 5.05 -12.20
CA LEU A 90 22.88 6.24 -12.94
C LEU A 90 21.70 6.95 -13.60
N SER A 91 20.85 6.17 -14.28
CA SER A 91 19.73 6.69 -15.06
C SER A 91 18.61 5.65 -15.18
N SER A 92 17.35 6.08 -15.23
CA SER A 92 16.25 5.21 -15.64
C SER A 92 15.19 5.95 -16.44
N ALA A 93 14.68 5.28 -17.48
CA ALA A 93 13.66 5.82 -18.36
C ALA A 93 12.68 4.72 -18.79
N VAL A 94 11.39 5.07 -18.80
CA VAL A 94 10.38 4.31 -19.53
C VAL A 94 10.28 4.94 -20.91
N ARG A 95 10.34 4.12 -21.95
CA ARG A 95 10.19 4.58 -23.34
C ARG A 95 8.78 5.15 -23.56
N ASP A 96 8.63 6.07 -24.50
CA ASP A 96 7.37 6.77 -24.77
C ASP A 96 6.20 5.84 -25.12
N ASP A 97 6.48 4.68 -25.72
CA ASP A 97 5.46 3.66 -26.03
C ASP A 97 5.13 2.74 -24.84
N ASN A 98 5.73 2.97 -23.67
CA ASN A 98 5.52 2.22 -22.43
C ASN A 98 5.86 0.72 -22.51
N MET A 99 6.65 0.32 -23.51
CA MET A 99 7.04 -1.08 -23.74
C MET A 99 8.39 -1.44 -23.13
N ILE A 100 9.25 -0.46 -22.89
CA ILE A 100 10.62 -0.70 -22.42
C ILE A 100 10.90 0.18 -21.21
N LEU A 101 11.38 -0.45 -20.13
CA LEU A 101 12.08 0.21 -19.04
C LEU A 101 13.58 -0.03 -19.22
N THR A 102 14.36 1.05 -19.28
CA THR A 102 15.82 1.00 -19.27
C THR A 102 16.32 1.54 -17.93
N CYS A 103 17.27 0.83 -17.33
CA CYS A 103 17.95 1.20 -16.10
C CYS A 103 19.46 1.05 -16.32
N ASP A 104 20.18 2.17 -16.34
CA ASP A 104 21.64 2.18 -16.43
C ASP A 104 22.21 2.11 -15.01
N LEU A 105 22.94 1.04 -14.73
CA LEU A 105 23.47 0.72 -13.42
C LEU A 105 25.00 0.58 -13.48
N THR A 106 25.69 1.07 -12.45
CA THR A 106 27.14 0.86 -12.29
C THR A 106 27.43 -0.11 -11.16
N ASN A 107 28.66 -0.65 -11.16
CA ASN A 107 29.14 -1.52 -10.09
C ASN A 107 28.93 -0.86 -8.71
N PRO A 108 28.50 -1.64 -7.71
CA PRO A 108 28.62 -1.22 -6.33
C PRO A 108 30.10 -1.06 -5.96
N ASP A 109 30.42 -0.08 -5.12
CA ASP A 109 31.77 0.11 -4.55
C ASP A 109 32.17 -1.04 -3.61
#